data_AF-A0A7V9KT46-F1
#
_entry.id   AF-A0A7V9KT46-F1
#
_cell.length_a   1.000
_cell.length_b   1.000
_cell.length_c   1.000
_cell.angle_alpha   90.00
_cell.angle_beta   90.00
_cell.angle_gamma   90.00
#
_symmetry.space_group_name_H-M   'P 1'
#
loop_
_entity.id
_entity.type
_entity.pdbx_description
1 polymer ?
#
loop_
_entity_poly.entity_id
_entity_poly.type
_entity_poly.pdbx_seq_one_letter_code
_entity_poly.pdbx_strand_id
1 'polypeptide(L)'
;MAAVDPADCIAQLRSRFAGQVTSGLESVVEAVPHHSFHVFTVYPWVAMLGRGRDAVALSVLEQCRIRWGTVTAVAEERATVVSEPLTYVDGELVLGPEREESVRWSTGGSSLVRELVDGDLVALHWDWVCDTLDPGQLEALRRWSAHRLAPSGEPHRRVGDRLAPNDGG
;
A
#
# COMPACT_ATOMS: atom_id res chain seq x y z
N MET A 1 26.67 5.14 -0.30
CA MET A 1 25.60 5.71 0.55
C MET A 1 25.75 5.10 1.93
N ALA A 2 25.82 5.90 2.99
CA ALA A 2 25.79 5.35 4.35
C ALA A 2 24.46 4.61 4.57
N ALA A 3 24.52 3.39 5.10
CA ALA A 3 23.32 2.65 5.44
C ALA A 3 22.57 3.42 6.54
N VAL A 4 21.26 3.58 6.39
CA VAL A 4 20.40 4.17 7.42
C VAL A 4 20.22 3.12 8.50
N ASP A 5 20.54 3.47 9.76
CA ASP A 5 20.22 2.61 10.91
C ASP A 5 18.69 2.53 11.07
N PRO A 6 18.10 1.32 11.04
CA PRO A 6 16.65 1.14 11.20
C PRO A 6 16.10 1.73 12.52
N ALA A 7 16.85 1.66 13.62
CA ALA A 7 16.42 2.17 14.91
C ALA A 7 16.38 3.71 14.91
N ASP A 8 17.40 4.35 14.33
CA ASP A 8 17.42 5.81 14.17
C ASP A 8 16.30 6.28 13.24
N CYS A 9 16.00 5.51 12.19
CA CYS A 9 14.88 5.78 11.29
C CYS A 9 13.54 5.76 12.04
N ILE A 10 13.27 4.72 12.83
CA ILE A 10 12.03 4.62 13.63
C ILE A 10 11.94 5.78 14.63
N ALA A 11 13.02 6.08 15.35
CA ALA A 11 13.05 7.15 16.34
C ALA A 11 12.74 8.51 15.70
N GLN A 12 13.34 8.80 14.53
CA GLN A 12 13.04 10.02 13.78
C GLN A 12 11.60 10.08 13.28
N LEU A 13 11.06 8.96 12.77
CA LEU A 13 9.68 8.89 12.33
C LEU A 13 8.71 9.14 13.49
N ARG A 14 8.89 8.48 14.63
CA ARG A 14 8.06 8.69 15.83
C ARG A 14 8.10 10.14 16.31
N SER A 15 9.30 10.73 16.34
CA SER A 15 9.47 12.14 16.70
C SER A 15 8.71 13.09 15.76
N ARG A 16 8.84 12.88 14.43
CA ARG A 16 8.18 13.74 13.43
C ARG A 16 6.66 13.59 13.39
N PHE A 17 6.15 12.40 13.65
CA PHE A 17 4.71 12.10 13.62
C PHE A 17 4.07 12.10 15.01
N ALA A 18 4.78 12.59 16.04
CA ALA A 18 4.25 12.69 17.39
C ALA A 18 2.94 13.48 17.42
N GLY A 19 1.90 12.89 18.03
CA GLY A 19 0.56 13.48 18.10
C GLY A 19 -0.30 13.32 16.83
N GLN A 20 0.22 12.67 15.78
CA GLN A 20 -0.54 12.34 14.58
C GLN A 20 -1.04 10.90 14.63
N VAL A 21 -2.18 10.62 13.98
CA VAL A 21 -2.64 9.24 13.79
C VAL A 21 -1.72 8.55 12.78
N THR A 22 -1.19 7.40 13.14
CA THR A 22 -0.42 6.50 12.27
C THR A 22 -1.01 5.10 12.35
N SER A 23 -0.68 4.23 11.38
CA SER A 23 -1.28 2.89 11.30
C SER A 23 -0.60 1.85 12.18
N GLY A 24 0.73 1.94 12.35
CA GLY A 24 1.49 0.97 13.15
C GLY A 24 2.89 1.46 13.55
N LEU A 25 3.18 2.76 13.41
CA LEU A 25 4.51 3.31 13.69
C LEU A 25 4.94 3.13 15.16
N GLU A 26 3.98 3.11 16.08
CA GLU A 26 4.25 2.89 17.51
C GLU A 26 4.64 1.45 17.83
N SER A 27 4.14 0.46 17.08
CA SER A 27 4.39 -0.96 17.32
C SER A 27 5.51 -1.56 16.46
N VAL A 28 5.96 -0.85 15.43
CA VAL A 28 6.98 -1.37 14.52
C VAL A 28 8.37 -1.45 15.17
N VAL A 29 9.07 -2.57 14.92
CA VAL A 29 10.42 -2.84 15.44
C VAL A 29 11.50 -2.77 14.35
N GLU A 30 11.10 -2.75 13.08
CA GLU A 30 12.00 -2.64 11.93
C GLU A 30 11.48 -1.59 10.94
N ALA A 31 12.34 -0.62 10.59
CA ALA A 31 12.05 0.31 9.51
C ALA A 31 12.79 -0.12 8.25
N VAL A 32 12.02 -0.36 7.19
CA VAL A 32 12.56 -0.55 5.84
C VAL A 32 12.13 0.66 5.02
N PRO A 33 13.05 1.44 4.43
CA PRO A 33 12.73 2.64 3.65
C PRO A 33 12.16 2.27 2.28
N HIS A 34 11.04 1.56 2.27
CA HIS A 34 10.30 1.13 1.09
C HIS A 34 8.94 1.82 1.09
N HIS A 35 8.43 2.20 -0.08
CA HIS A 35 7.20 2.98 -0.18
C HIS A 35 6.01 2.33 0.55
N SER A 36 5.80 1.02 0.38
CA SER A 36 4.71 0.37 1.09
C SER A 36 4.88 0.29 2.63
N PHE A 37 6.09 0.45 3.20
CA PHE A 37 6.23 0.64 4.67
C PHE A 37 5.57 1.96 5.08
N HIS A 38 5.83 3.02 4.32
CA HIS A 38 5.22 4.31 4.58
C HIS A 38 3.69 4.25 4.45
N VAL A 39 3.18 3.59 3.41
CA VAL A 39 1.73 3.46 3.14
C VAL A 39 0.99 2.66 4.22
N PHE A 40 1.54 1.53 4.65
CA PHE A 40 0.84 0.62 5.57
C PHE A 40 1.15 0.89 7.05
N THR A 41 2.30 1.49 7.38
CA THR A 41 2.75 1.66 8.77
C THR A 41 2.70 3.11 9.23
N VAL A 42 3.13 4.05 8.39
CA VAL A 42 3.26 5.47 8.77
C VAL A 42 1.98 6.24 8.49
N TYR A 43 1.42 6.13 7.28
CA TYR A 43 0.17 6.80 6.91
C TYR A 43 -1.02 6.32 7.75
N PRO A 44 -2.04 7.16 7.96
CA PRO A 44 -3.13 6.86 8.89
C PRO A 44 -4.19 5.91 8.32
N TRP A 45 -4.14 5.60 7.03
CA TRP A 45 -5.29 5.02 6.32
C TRP A 45 -5.67 3.61 6.78
N VAL A 46 -4.71 2.77 7.19
CA VAL A 46 -5.04 1.46 7.78
C VAL A 46 -5.78 1.65 9.11
N ALA A 47 -5.32 2.57 9.97
CA ALA A 47 -6.00 2.89 11.23
C ALA A 47 -7.41 3.50 11.04
N MET A 48 -7.77 3.95 9.83
CA MET A 48 -9.11 4.45 9.50
C MET A 48 -10.09 3.36 9.05
N LEU A 49 -9.60 2.15 8.73
CA LEU A 49 -10.45 1.01 8.37
C LEU A 49 -11.29 0.56 9.58
N GLY A 50 -12.54 0.16 9.34
CA GLY A 50 -13.49 -0.22 10.38
C GLY A 50 -14.01 0.97 11.20
N ARG A 51 -13.79 2.22 10.74
CA ARG A 51 -14.22 3.46 11.42
C ARG A 51 -15.16 4.32 10.57
N GLY A 52 -15.82 3.72 9.57
CA GLY A 52 -16.82 4.40 8.73
C GLY A 52 -16.21 5.27 7.63
N ARG A 53 -14.92 5.11 7.33
CA ARG A 53 -14.19 5.76 6.23
C ARG A 53 -13.59 4.73 5.25
N ASP A 54 -14.07 3.50 5.31
CA ASP A 54 -13.42 2.32 4.78
C ASP A 54 -13.22 2.39 3.27
N ALA A 55 -14.22 2.87 2.52
CA ALA A 55 -14.11 3.02 1.07
C ALA A 55 -13.01 4.01 0.65
N VAL A 56 -12.87 5.13 1.36
CA VAL A 56 -11.84 6.14 1.07
C VAL A 56 -10.47 5.61 1.49
N ALA A 57 -10.37 5.04 2.68
CA ALA A 57 -9.13 4.46 3.19
C ALA A 57 -8.61 3.35 2.27
N LEU A 58 -9.47 2.40 1.88
CA LEU A 58 -9.12 1.31 0.98
C LEU A 58 -8.71 1.84 -0.39
N SER A 59 -9.42 2.83 -0.93
CA SER A 59 -9.08 3.46 -2.21
C SER A 59 -7.70 4.13 -2.19
N VAL A 60 -7.34 4.82 -1.11
CA VAL A 60 -6.02 5.45 -0.97
C VAL A 60 -4.93 4.39 -0.77
N LEU A 61 -5.17 3.37 0.06
CA LEU A 61 -4.22 2.27 0.25
C LEU A 61 -3.95 1.53 -1.05
N GLU A 62 -4.99 1.28 -1.85
CA GLU A 62 -4.91 0.64 -3.16
C GLU A 62 -4.12 1.47 -4.18
N GLN A 63 -4.35 2.78 -4.21
CA GLN A 63 -3.67 3.66 -5.16
C GLN A 63 -2.22 3.97 -4.76
N CYS A 64 -1.94 4.09 -3.46
CA CYS A 64 -0.61 4.37 -2.95
C CYS A 64 0.28 3.12 -2.85
N ARG A 65 -0.26 1.91 -2.68
CA ARG A 65 0.59 0.71 -2.78
C ARG A 65 1.10 0.59 -4.22
N ILE A 66 2.34 0.13 -4.36
CA ILE A 66 2.82 -0.30 -5.67
C ILE A 66 2.14 -1.63 -6.00
N ARG A 67 1.20 -1.60 -6.95
CA ARG A 67 0.51 -2.80 -7.46
C ARG A 67 1.34 -3.42 -8.57
N TRP A 68 0.95 -4.62 -8.97
CA TRP A 68 1.45 -5.27 -10.18
C TRP A 68 0.29 -5.81 -10.99
N GLY A 69 0.53 -6.02 -12.27
CA GLY A 69 -0.39 -6.71 -13.14
C GLY A 69 0.23 -7.07 -14.48
N THR A 70 -0.58 -7.72 -15.30
CA THR A 70 -0.22 -8.11 -16.68
C THR A 70 -1.02 -7.26 -17.66
N VAL A 71 -0.32 -6.63 -18.61
CA VAL A 71 -0.95 -5.87 -19.69
C VAL A 71 -1.71 -6.85 -20.60
N THR A 72 -2.98 -6.57 -20.87
CA THR A 72 -3.83 -7.35 -21.80
C THR A 72 -4.21 -6.59 -23.07
N ALA A 73 -4.07 -5.26 -23.04
CA ALA A 73 -4.29 -4.40 -24.21
C ALA A 73 -3.60 -3.06 -24.02
N VAL A 74 -3.17 -2.45 -25.12
CA VAL A 74 -2.61 -1.09 -25.15
C VAL A 74 -3.35 -0.28 -26.21
N ALA A 75 -3.79 0.91 -25.83
CA ALA A 75 -4.50 1.83 -26.70
C ALA A 75 -4.05 3.27 -26.39
N GLU A 76 -3.37 3.89 -27.37
CA GLU A 76 -2.84 5.25 -27.24
C GLU A 76 -2.01 5.41 -25.96
N GLU A 77 -2.44 6.30 -25.05
CA GLU A 77 -1.76 6.62 -23.80
C GLU A 77 -2.21 5.75 -22.61
N ARG A 78 -3.04 4.73 -22.87
CA ARG A 78 -3.63 3.84 -21.86
C ARG A 78 -3.32 2.37 -22.11
N ALA A 79 -3.26 1.62 -21.02
CA ALA A 79 -3.17 0.16 -21.03
C ALA A 79 -4.30 -0.42 -20.18
N THR A 80 -4.81 -1.57 -20.60
CA THR A 80 -5.64 -2.43 -19.76
C THR A 80 -4.73 -3.43 -19.08
N VAL A 81 -4.85 -3.53 -17.77
CA VAL A 81 -4.00 -4.38 -16.94
C VAL A 81 -4.90 -5.25 -16.06
N VAL A 82 -4.62 -6.53 -16.01
CA VAL A 82 -5.23 -7.44 -15.04
C VAL A 82 -4.37 -7.43 -13.77
N SER A 83 -4.98 -7.04 -12.65
CA SER A 83 -4.32 -6.91 -11.35
C SER A 83 -5.21 -7.42 -10.21
N GLU A 84 -4.61 -7.79 -9.09
CA GLU A 84 -5.33 -8.16 -7.87
C GLU A 84 -5.54 -6.91 -6.99
N PRO A 85 -6.78 -6.44 -6.80
CA PRO A 85 -7.05 -5.23 -6.02
C PRO A 85 -6.97 -5.50 -4.51
N LEU A 86 -6.67 -4.48 -3.71
CA LEU A 86 -6.76 -4.57 -2.26
C LEU A 86 -8.24 -4.57 -1.82
N THR A 87 -8.57 -5.47 -0.90
CA THR A 87 -9.89 -5.60 -0.28
C THR A 87 -9.77 -5.62 1.23
N TYR A 88 -10.87 -5.26 1.92
CA TYR A 88 -10.94 -5.29 3.37
C TYR A 88 -12.12 -6.18 3.78
N VAL A 89 -11.81 -7.35 4.34
CA VAL A 89 -12.79 -8.39 4.70
C VAL A 89 -12.43 -8.93 6.08
N ASP A 90 -13.44 -9.11 6.94
CA ASP A 90 -13.28 -9.66 8.30
C ASP A 90 -12.21 -8.97 9.16
N GLY A 91 -12.00 -7.67 8.93
CA GLY A 91 -11.03 -6.87 9.69
C GLY A 91 -9.62 -6.85 9.12
N GLU A 92 -9.38 -7.56 8.02
CA GLU A 92 -8.06 -7.78 7.43
C GLU A 92 -7.94 -7.20 6.01
N LEU A 93 -6.75 -6.73 5.67
CA LEU A 93 -6.40 -6.28 4.32
C LEU A 93 -5.85 -7.46 3.51
N VAL A 94 -6.53 -7.81 2.42
CA VAL A 94 -6.15 -8.94 1.56
C VAL A 94 -6.22 -8.57 0.09
N LEU A 95 -5.46 -9.27 -0.75
CA LEU A 95 -5.63 -9.18 -2.20
C LEU A 95 -6.90 -9.92 -2.61
N GLY A 96 -7.74 -9.25 -3.38
CA GLY A 96 -8.97 -9.79 -3.96
C GLY A 96 -8.72 -10.49 -5.29
N PRO A 97 -9.78 -10.98 -5.94
CA PRO A 97 -9.68 -11.64 -7.24
C PRO A 97 -9.19 -10.67 -8.32
N GLU A 98 -8.45 -11.21 -9.28
CA GLU A 98 -7.98 -10.47 -10.45
C GLU A 98 -9.11 -9.71 -11.16
N ARG A 99 -8.81 -8.48 -11.56
CA ARG A 99 -9.73 -7.59 -12.26
C ARG A 99 -8.97 -6.74 -13.27
N GLU A 100 -9.62 -6.42 -14.38
CA GLU A 100 -9.14 -5.41 -15.31
C GLU A 100 -9.24 -4.00 -14.72
N GLU A 101 -8.13 -3.25 -14.81
CA GLU A 101 -8.09 -1.81 -14.60
C GLU A 101 -7.46 -1.11 -15.81
N SER A 102 -7.96 0.08 -16.12
CA SER A 102 -7.38 0.94 -17.16
C SER A 102 -6.46 1.95 -16.51
N VAL A 103 -5.20 1.95 -16.92
CA VAL A 103 -4.14 2.82 -16.40
C VAL A 103 -3.51 3.61 -17.53
N ARG A 104 -2.93 4.76 -17.20
CA ARG A 104 -2.06 5.52 -18.10
C ARG A 104 -0.67 4.91 -18.10
N TRP A 105 0.00 4.93 -19.25
CA TRP A 105 1.42 4.56 -19.34
C TRP A 105 2.25 5.67 -19.98
N SER A 106 1.60 6.59 -20.68
CA SER A 106 2.19 7.80 -21.24
C SER A 106 1.23 8.99 -21.15
N THR A 107 1.73 10.21 -21.36
CA THR A 107 0.93 11.40 -21.62
C THR A 107 1.72 12.42 -22.42
N GLY A 108 1.12 13.00 -23.45
CA GLY A 108 1.76 14.00 -24.32
C GLY A 108 3.07 13.50 -24.92
N GLY A 109 3.15 12.20 -25.23
CA GLY A 109 4.37 11.56 -25.74
C GLY A 109 5.49 11.32 -24.72
N SER A 110 5.24 11.56 -23.43
CA SER A 110 6.17 11.23 -22.34
C SER A 110 5.73 9.99 -21.59
N SER A 111 6.65 9.07 -21.28
CA SER A 111 6.39 7.85 -20.50
C SER A 111 7.52 7.59 -19.50
N LEU A 112 7.21 6.86 -18.44
CA LEU A 112 8.21 6.38 -17.46
C LEU A 112 8.87 5.06 -17.90
N VAL A 113 8.22 4.37 -18.84
CA VAL A 113 8.58 3.05 -19.34
C VAL A 113 8.70 3.07 -20.86
N ARG A 114 9.27 2.00 -21.41
CA ARG A 114 9.18 1.74 -22.85
C ARG A 114 7.71 1.56 -23.29
N GLU A 115 7.49 1.57 -24.59
CA GLU A 115 6.20 1.17 -25.16
C GLU A 115 5.80 -0.22 -24.66
N LEU A 116 4.53 -0.33 -24.23
CA LEU A 116 3.96 -1.53 -23.64
C LEU A 116 3.40 -2.44 -24.74
N VAL A 117 3.45 -3.74 -24.49
CA VAL A 117 2.81 -4.76 -25.31
C VAL A 117 1.98 -5.72 -24.46
N ASP A 118 1.07 -6.44 -25.10
CA ASP A 118 0.34 -7.54 -24.46
C ASP A 118 1.30 -8.55 -23.79
N GLY A 119 0.99 -8.94 -22.56
CA GLY A 119 1.81 -9.84 -21.74
C GLY A 119 2.89 -9.16 -20.91
N ASP A 120 3.13 -7.86 -21.05
CA ASP A 120 4.10 -7.15 -20.20
C ASP A 120 3.67 -7.19 -18.73
N LEU A 121 4.63 -7.50 -17.84
CA LEU A 121 4.47 -7.35 -16.40
C LEU A 121 4.79 -5.91 -16.03
N VAL A 122 3.89 -5.26 -15.28
CA VAL A 122 4.01 -3.84 -14.95
C VAL A 122 3.80 -3.57 -13.47
N ALA A 123 4.48 -2.54 -12.96
CA ALA A 123 4.20 -1.94 -11.66
C ALA A 123 3.30 -0.71 -11.82
N LEU A 124 2.32 -0.59 -10.92
CA LEU A 124 1.34 0.50 -10.96
C LEU A 124 1.40 1.32 -9.67
N HIS A 125 1.34 2.65 -9.82
CA HIS A 125 1.18 3.59 -8.71
C HIS A 125 0.14 4.64 -9.12
N TRP A 126 -0.92 4.80 -8.32
CA TRP A 126 -2.14 5.49 -8.72
C TRP A 126 -2.69 4.91 -10.03
N ASP A 127 -3.19 5.72 -10.95
CA ASP A 127 -3.70 5.29 -12.25
C ASP A 127 -2.59 5.20 -13.33
N TRP A 128 -1.34 4.92 -12.94
CA TRP A 128 -0.17 5.04 -13.81
C TRP A 128 0.78 3.82 -13.77
N VAL A 129 1.27 3.39 -14.93
CA VAL A 129 2.36 2.40 -15.08
C VAL A 129 3.70 3.06 -14.77
N CYS A 130 4.26 2.76 -13.60
CA CYS A 130 5.49 3.39 -13.14
C CYS A 130 6.76 2.63 -13.50
N ASP A 131 6.67 1.32 -13.81
CA ASP A 131 7.80 0.52 -14.28
C ASP A 131 7.33 -0.74 -15.05
N THR A 132 8.21 -1.30 -15.88
CA THR A 132 8.07 -2.65 -16.45
C THR A 132 8.90 -3.61 -15.63
N LEU A 133 8.34 -4.76 -15.30
CA LEU A 133 8.94 -5.72 -14.38
C LEU A 133 9.48 -6.94 -15.13
N ASP A 134 10.67 -7.38 -14.76
CA ASP A 134 11.09 -8.77 -14.98
C ASP A 134 10.46 -9.71 -13.93
N PRO A 135 10.47 -11.03 -14.17
CA PRO A 135 9.87 -12.00 -13.24
C PRO A 135 10.47 -11.97 -11.82
N GLY A 136 11.77 -11.67 -11.69
CA GLY A 136 12.45 -11.58 -10.40
C GLY A 136 12.05 -10.32 -9.62
N GLN A 137 11.88 -9.19 -10.31
CA GLN A 137 11.34 -7.96 -9.72
C GLN A 137 9.89 -8.13 -9.26
N LEU A 138 9.06 -8.82 -10.06
CA LEU A 138 7.69 -9.14 -9.67
C LEU A 138 7.64 -10.00 -8.40
N GLU A 139 8.47 -11.04 -8.32
CA GLU A 139 8.54 -11.89 -7.14
C GLU A 139 8.99 -11.12 -5.89
N ALA A 140 9.98 -10.23 -6.03
CA ALA A 140 10.40 -9.36 -4.94
C ALA A 140 9.26 -8.44 -4.47
N LEU A 141 8.53 -7.82 -5.41
CA LEU A 141 7.40 -6.94 -5.11
C LEU A 141 6.27 -7.69 -4.39
N ARG A 142 5.94 -8.90 -4.85
CA ARG A 142 4.97 -9.80 -4.19
C ARG A 142 5.38 -10.13 -2.77
N ARG A 143 6.63 -10.55 -2.57
CA ARG A 143 7.18 -10.87 -1.24
C ARG A 143 7.08 -9.69 -0.27
N TRP A 144 7.51 -8.50 -0.70
CA TRP A 144 7.49 -7.30 0.16
C TRP A 144 6.08 -6.79 0.44
N SER A 145 5.15 -6.99 -0.49
CA SER A 145 3.74 -6.65 -0.28
C SER A 145 3.07 -7.62 0.67
N ALA A 146 3.27 -8.93 0.49
CA ALA A 146 2.76 -9.96 1.39
C ALA A 146 3.27 -9.78 2.83
N HIS A 147 4.56 -9.45 3.00
CA HIS A 147 5.13 -9.18 4.32
C HIS A 147 4.43 -8.02 5.06
N ARG A 148 3.84 -7.06 4.34
CA ARG A 148 3.13 -5.92 4.93
C ARG A 148 1.62 -6.05 5.01
N LEU A 149 1.04 -6.96 4.24
CA LEU A 149 -0.36 -7.33 4.35
C LEU A 149 -0.58 -8.47 5.36
N ALA A 150 0.48 -9.15 5.78
CA ALA A 150 0.39 -10.18 6.80
C ALA A 150 -0.25 -9.59 8.07
N PRO A 151 -1.28 -10.27 8.64
CA PRO A 151 -1.95 -9.80 9.84
C PRO A 151 -0.89 -9.58 10.91
N SER A 152 -0.83 -8.36 11.43
CA SER A 152 0.15 -7.96 12.44
C SER A 152 -0.21 -8.54 13.81
N GLY A 153 -0.56 -9.83 13.91
CA GLY A 153 -0.80 -10.60 15.14
C GLY A 153 -1.87 -10.08 16.11
N GLU A 154 -2.37 -8.87 15.92
CA GLU A 154 -3.33 -8.19 16.77
C GLU A 154 -4.45 -7.63 15.89
N PRO A 155 -5.72 -8.01 16.13
CA PRO A 155 -6.83 -7.34 15.49
C PRO A 155 -6.75 -5.85 15.84
N HIS A 156 -6.95 -4.97 14.85
CA HIS A 156 -6.97 -3.53 15.07
C HIS A 156 -7.98 -3.19 16.17
N ARG A 157 -7.48 -2.94 17.39
CA ARG A 157 -8.33 -2.64 18.55
C ARG A 157 -9.17 -1.40 18.24
N ARG A 158 -10.48 -1.53 18.42
CA ARG A 158 -11.40 -0.38 18.37
C ARG A 158 -10.98 0.60 19.46
N VAL A 159 -10.67 1.83 19.09
CA VAL A 159 -10.51 2.93 20.04
C VAL A 159 -11.93 3.28 20.52
N GLY A 160 -12.40 2.54 21.51
CA GLY A 160 -13.74 2.61 22.07
C GLY A 160 -13.90 1.83 23.39
N ASP A 161 -13.03 0.84 23.65
CA ASP A 161 -13.09 0.01 24.87
C ASP A 161 -12.42 0.65 26.11
N ARG A 162 -12.20 1.97 26.12
CA ARG A 162 -11.78 2.71 27.32
C ARG A 162 -12.55 4.02 27.47
N LEU A 163 -13.81 3.90 27.86
CA LEU A 163 -14.49 4.88 28.71
C LEU A 163 -15.73 4.19 29.30
N ALA A 164 -15.51 3.34 30.31
CA ALA A 164 -16.52 3.16 31.34
C ALA A 164 -16.39 4.35 32.31
N PRO A 165 -17.47 5.08 32.63
CA PRO A 165 -17.41 6.10 33.65
C PRO A 165 -17.10 5.47 35.01
N ASN A 166 -16.27 6.17 35.78
CA ASN A 166 -15.95 5.83 37.14
C ASN A 166 -17.17 6.14 38.00
N ASP A 167 -17.99 5.13 38.29
CA ASP A 167 -19.08 5.24 39.25
C ASP A 167 -18.54 5.03 40.67
N GLY A 168 -18.45 6.13 41.42
CA GLY A 168 -18.19 6.13 42.85
C GLY A 168 -17.92 7.58 43.28
N GLY A 169 -18.55 8.14 44.30
CA GLY A 169 -19.55 7.72 45.28
C GLY A 169 -19.83 8.93 46.16
#